data_AF-A0A327PCP4-F1
#
_entry.id   AF-A0A327PCP4-F1
#
_cell.length_a   1.000
_cell.length_b   1.000
_cell.length_c   1.000
_cell.angle_alpha   90.00
_cell.angle_beta   90.00
_cell.angle_gamma   90.00
#
_symmetry.space_group_name_H-M   'P 1'
#
loop_
_entity.id
_entity.type
_entity.pdbx_description
1 polymer ?
#
loop_
_entity_poly.entity_id
_entity_poly.type
_entity_poly.pdbx_seq_one_letter_code
_entity_poly.pdbx_strand_id
1 'polypeptide(L)'
;MKLNLPHFVLITLVISNFSCGEKTESESSSRSFSLEITDSMQVDYLGEMMLLDYDPKTDKYLLATDSYYEYLEVDGNGKILNHHKFSEDGIDPVGQALGLGYFNGDVTVFNPPKGYYMFRDSTKVGEVTIPYSYQVFMMYPKLGMFESGNKIFYPKPWPETLAINMEEGEFYRELYNLPIIESQDKTTGDTLGALRLPETSVLMGDQVHGFPIPVYTLDQEKLLLSMWFEPRFYVYSKEGDQFLYEKTVEIDIPDWVSYTPVPLDKAEQFFVENQKKRTGKFTNILVSGDYYIAVYNRGLDEQQVIDLGPPTRDGLAARKKDPNYAAIFDKDFNQLATNVPFPLSSNFPMVVNNDGELVVSKVGGLSETEDDGIVLYKLRLNIN
;
A
#
# COMPACT_ATOMS: atom_id res chain seq x y z
N MET A 1 -77.16 -41.53 24.90
CA MET A 1 -76.64 -42.59 24.01
C MET A 1 -75.25 -42.15 23.60
N LYS A 2 -74.13 -42.61 24.17
CA LYS A 2 -73.61 -43.97 24.43
C LYS A 2 -73.29 -44.79 23.17
N LEU A 3 -72.06 -45.35 23.19
CA LEU A 3 -71.50 -46.50 22.44
C LEU A 3 -71.04 -46.14 20.99
N ASN A 4 -69.85 -46.49 20.50
CA ASN A 4 -68.91 -47.56 20.86
C ASN A 4 -67.49 -47.40 20.25
N LEU A 5 -66.48 -47.84 21.01
CA LEU A 5 -65.16 -48.38 20.60
C LEU A 5 -65.38 -49.74 19.84
N PRO A 6 -64.44 -50.44 19.14
CA PRO A 6 -62.97 -50.28 19.20
C PRO A 6 -62.12 -50.71 17.96
N HIS A 7 -60.78 -50.58 18.13
CA HIS A 7 -59.65 -51.36 17.55
C HIS A 7 -59.25 -51.20 16.07
N PHE A 8 -58.06 -50.64 15.83
CA PHE A 8 -57.01 -51.18 14.94
C PHE A 8 -55.66 -50.53 15.35
N VAL A 9 -54.81 -51.23 16.14
CA VAL A 9 -53.52 -51.84 15.70
C VAL A 9 -52.56 -50.80 15.11
N LEU A 10 -51.68 -50.20 15.92
CA LEU A 10 -50.28 -50.63 16.16
C LEU A 10 -49.48 -50.82 14.86
N ILE A 11 -48.70 -49.81 14.46
CA ILE A 11 -47.32 -49.98 13.93
C ILE A 11 -46.50 -48.79 14.45
N THR A 12 -45.67 -49.12 15.43
CA THR A 12 -44.59 -48.32 15.97
C THR A 12 -43.42 -48.44 15.00
N LEU A 13 -43.11 -47.38 14.24
CA LEU A 13 -41.85 -47.29 13.50
C LEU A 13 -41.04 -46.13 14.08
N VAL A 14 -40.27 -46.47 15.11
CA VAL A 14 -39.19 -45.65 15.66
C VAL A 14 -38.09 -45.61 14.60
N ILE A 15 -38.07 -44.55 13.80
CA ILE A 15 -36.91 -44.18 12.99
C ILE A 15 -36.10 -43.19 13.82
N SER A 16 -35.33 -43.72 14.76
CA SER A 16 -34.19 -43.01 15.35
C SER A 16 -33.02 -43.10 14.37
N ASN A 17 -33.02 -42.22 13.38
CA ASN A 17 -31.83 -41.84 12.62
C ASN A 17 -31.45 -40.41 13.02
N PHE A 18 -30.95 -40.25 14.25
CA PHE A 18 -30.13 -39.08 14.56
C PHE A 18 -28.76 -39.32 13.93
N SER A 19 -28.64 -38.72 12.75
CA SER A 19 -27.44 -38.47 11.97
C SER A 19 -26.21 -38.25 12.87
N CYS A 20 -25.25 -39.18 12.79
CA CYS A 20 -23.86 -38.86 13.02
C CYS A 20 -23.50 -37.75 12.03
N GLY A 21 -23.41 -36.51 12.50
CA GLY A 21 -22.62 -35.51 11.82
C GLY A 21 -21.17 -35.94 11.96
N GLU A 22 -20.62 -36.55 10.91
CA GLU A 22 -19.19 -36.49 10.68
C GLU A 22 -18.83 -35.00 10.73
N LYS A 23 -18.10 -34.61 11.79
CA LYS A 23 -17.25 -33.44 11.68
C LYS A 23 -16.28 -33.80 10.57
N THR A 24 -16.56 -33.30 9.38
CA THR A 24 -15.53 -33.08 8.38
C THR A 24 -14.56 -32.11 9.04
N GLU A 25 -13.57 -32.67 9.75
CA GLU A 25 -12.29 -32.00 9.87
C GLU A 25 -11.90 -31.71 8.43
N SER A 26 -12.12 -30.47 8.02
CA SER A 26 -11.47 -29.96 6.83
C SER A 26 -9.99 -30.17 7.11
N GLU A 27 -9.41 -31.19 6.50
CA GLU A 27 -7.98 -31.27 6.27
C GLU A 27 -7.62 -29.96 5.56
N SER A 28 -7.30 -28.93 6.34
CA SER A 28 -6.61 -27.76 5.84
C SER A 28 -5.20 -28.26 5.56
N SER A 29 -5.04 -28.96 4.43
CA SER A 29 -3.73 -29.14 3.82
C SER A 29 -3.10 -27.75 3.83
N SER A 30 -2.01 -27.59 4.58
CA SER A 30 -1.34 -26.30 4.72
C SER A 30 -0.92 -25.86 3.32
N ARG A 31 -1.68 -24.97 2.70
CA ARG A 31 -1.34 -24.43 1.39
C ARG A 31 -0.04 -23.66 1.57
N SER A 32 0.99 -24.02 0.84
CA SER A 32 2.24 -23.26 0.84
C SER A 32 2.22 -22.28 -0.33
N PHE A 33 2.74 -21.07 -0.12
CA PHE A 33 2.78 -20.03 -1.14
C PHE A 33 4.22 -19.66 -1.45
N SER A 34 4.53 -19.45 -2.73
CA SER A 34 5.83 -18.96 -3.20
C SER A 34 5.65 -17.84 -4.23
N LEU A 35 6.62 -16.93 -4.29
CA LEU A 35 6.76 -15.94 -5.36
C LEU A 35 7.93 -16.35 -6.24
N GLU A 36 7.64 -16.72 -7.48
CA GLU A 36 8.65 -17.20 -8.43
C GLU A 36 8.84 -16.21 -9.57
N ILE A 37 10.09 -15.93 -9.91
CA ILE A 37 10.45 -15.17 -11.10
C ILE A 37 10.10 -16.02 -12.32
N THR A 38 9.06 -15.62 -13.05
CA THR A 38 8.62 -16.31 -14.28
C THR A 38 9.28 -15.74 -15.52
N ASP A 39 9.59 -14.45 -15.48
CA ASP A 39 10.18 -13.69 -16.57
C ASP A 39 10.92 -12.45 -16.02
N SER A 40 11.71 -11.82 -16.87
CA SER A 40 12.36 -10.55 -16.56
C SER A 40 12.41 -9.66 -17.79
N MET A 41 12.25 -8.37 -17.58
CA MET A 41 12.31 -7.36 -18.62
C MET A 41 13.52 -6.46 -18.37
N GLN A 42 14.36 -6.29 -19.39
CA GLN A 42 15.50 -5.38 -19.34
C GLN A 42 15.15 -4.07 -20.07
N VAL A 43 15.45 -2.94 -19.44
CA VAL A 43 15.32 -1.60 -20.01
C VAL A 43 16.72 -1.06 -20.25
N ASP A 44 16.99 -0.69 -21.50
CA ASP A 44 18.26 -0.11 -21.94
C ASP A 44 18.40 1.35 -21.43
N TYR A 45 18.74 1.47 -20.14
CA TYR A 45 18.92 2.74 -19.45
C TYR A 45 20.06 2.64 -18.43
N LEU A 46 20.98 3.60 -18.47
CA LEU A 46 22.09 3.71 -17.53
C LEU A 46 21.70 4.58 -16.33
N GLY A 47 21.35 3.92 -15.22
CA GLY A 47 21.04 4.57 -13.95
C GLY A 47 20.10 3.74 -13.11
N GLU A 48 19.85 4.19 -11.88
CA GLU A 48 18.88 3.56 -10.98
C GLU A 48 17.51 4.21 -11.15
N MET A 49 16.51 3.38 -11.45
CA MET A 49 15.10 3.79 -11.44
C MET A 49 14.29 2.76 -10.67
N MET A 50 13.25 3.23 -10.00
CA MET A 50 12.31 2.42 -9.25
C MET A 50 10.99 2.38 -10.01
N LEU A 51 10.42 1.20 -10.17
CA LEU A 51 9.06 1.01 -10.64
C LEU A 51 8.09 1.61 -9.63
N LEU A 52 7.23 2.52 -10.08
CA LEU A 52 6.26 3.22 -9.24
C LEU A 52 4.82 2.82 -9.55
N ASP A 53 4.48 2.70 -10.83
CA ASP A 53 3.09 2.51 -11.25
C ASP A 53 2.97 1.78 -12.60
N TYR A 54 1.75 1.36 -12.92
CA TYR A 54 1.40 0.62 -14.13
C TYR A 54 0.05 1.10 -14.68
N ASP A 55 0.01 1.46 -15.96
CA ASP A 55 -1.24 1.75 -16.65
C ASP A 55 -1.75 0.49 -17.38
N PRO A 56 -2.79 -0.18 -16.84
CA PRO A 56 -3.33 -1.39 -17.46
C PRO A 56 -3.99 -1.15 -18.81
N LYS A 57 -4.40 0.09 -19.14
CA LYS A 57 -5.05 0.38 -20.42
C LYS A 57 -4.08 0.40 -21.59
N THR A 58 -2.87 0.90 -21.34
CA THR A 58 -1.83 1.05 -22.37
C THR A 58 -0.66 0.08 -22.19
N ASP A 59 -0.71 -0.76 -21.15
CA ASP A 59 0.33 -1.73 -20.80
C ASP A 59 1.71 -1.09 -20.63
N LYS A 60 1.73 0.03 -19.89
CA LYS A 60 2.93 0.82 -19.63
C LYS A 60 3.35 0.76 -18.17
N TYR A 61 4.64 0.64 -17.94
CA TYR A 61 5.28 0.76 -16.64
C TYR A 61 5.83 2.17 -16.48
N LEU A 62 5.68 2.74 -15.28
CA LEU A 62 6.27 4.02 -14.90
C LEU A 62 7.42 3.76 -13.95
N LEU A 63 8.63 4.13 -14.36
CA LEU A 63 9.82 4.10 -13.52
C LEU A 63 10.28 5.53 -13.23
N ALA A 64 10.84 5.77 -12.06
CA ALA A 64 11.40 7.08 -11.73
C ALA A 64 12.58 6.99 -10.78
N THR A 65 13.33 8.08 -10.68
CA THR A 65 14.36 8.24 -9.66
C THR A 65 13.75 8.30 -8.26
N ASP A 66 14.57 8.15 -7.23
CA ASP A 66 14.17 8.25 -5.82
C ASP A 66 13.56 9.60 -5.43
N SER A 67 13.91 10.65 -6.16
CA SER A 67 13.44 12.02 -5.97
C SER A 67 12.28 12.41 -6.90
N TYR A 68 11.82 11.50 -7.77
CA TYR A 68 10.71 11.71 -8.71
C TYR A 68 10.90 12.83 -9.76
N TYR A 69 12.10 13.41 -9.88
CA TYR A 69 12.38 14.47 -10.86
C TYR A 69 12.59 13.97 -12.29
N GLU A 70 12.79 12.66 -12.46
CA GLU A 70 13.05 12.04 -13.75
C GLU A 70 12.31 10.71 -13.81
N TYR A 71 11.64 10.47 -14.94
CA TYR A 71 10.84 9.28 -15.15
C TYR A 71 10.98 8.70 -16.55
N LEU A 72 10.69 7.40 -16.65
CA LEU A 72 10.59 6.62 -17.88
C LEU A 72 9.20 6.00 -17.97
N GLU A 73 8.57 6.08 -19.13
CA GLU A 73 7.46 5.20 -19.50
C GLU A 73 8.02 4.09 -20.39
N VAL A 74 7.76 2.84 -20.02
CA VAL A 74 8.32 1.66 -20.69
C VAL A 74 7.21 0.66 -21.01
N ASP A 75 7.25 0.02 -22.19
CA ASP A 75 6.31 -1.05 -22.53
C ASP A 75 6.65 -2.40 -21.87
N GLY A 76 5.78 -3.40 -22.02
CA GLY A 76 6.01 -4.75 -21.48
C GLY A 76 7.18 -5.56 -22.05
N ASN A 77 7.87 -5.02 -23.07
CA ASN A 77 9.10 -5.61 -23.64
C ASN A 77 10.37 -4.87 -23.20
N GLY A 78 10.24 -3.81 -22.38
CA GLY A 78 11.37 -3.04 -21.88
C GLY A 78 11.79 -1.88 -22.77
N LYS A 79 11.01 -1.57 -23.81
CA LYS A 79 11.29 -0.44 -24.69
C LYS A 79 10.87 0.85 -24.01
N ILE A 80 11.80 1.80 -23.90
CA ILE A 80 11.52 3.17 -23.45
C ILE A 80 10.62 3.85 -24.50
N LEU A 81 9.41 4.21 -24.09
CA LEU A 81 8.44 4.95 -24.90
C LEU A 81 8.60 6.46 -24.70
N ASN A 82 8.91 6.87 -23.47
CA ASN A 82 9.12 8.27 -23.11
C ASN A 82 10.18 8.35 -21.99
N HIS A 83 10.97 9.41 -22.02
CA HIS A 83 11.94 9.77 -21.00
C HIS A 83 11.82 11.25 -20.73
N HIS A 84 11.49 11.61 -19.50
CA HIS A 84 11.28 12.98 -19.11
C HIS A 84 12.03 13.31 -17.83
N LYS A 85 12.62 14.50 -17.81
CA LYS A 85 13.16 15.11 -16.62
C LYS A 85 12.46 16.45 -16.41
N PHE A 86 11.84 16.60 -15.25
CA PHE A 86 11.16 17.83 -14.90
C PHE A 86 12.15 18.99 -14.80
N SER A 87 11.70 20.19 -15.15
CA SER A 87 12.45 21.43 -14.97
C SER A 87 11.88 22.22 -13.80
N GLU A 88 12.76 22.81 -12.99
CA GLU A 88 12.38 23.77 -11.95
C GLU A 88 12.12 25.18 -12.54
N ASP A 89 12.50 25.39 -13.79
CA ASP A 89 12.38 26.66 -14.52
C ASP A 89 11.42 26.54 -15.72
N GLY A 90 11.01 27.68 -16.28
CA GLY A 90 10.26 27.74 -17.53
C GLY A 90 8.74 27.88 -17.36
N ILE A 91 7.99 27.38 -18.36
CA ILE A 91 6.53 27.62 -18.48
C ILE A 91 5.74 26.72 -17.53
N ASP A 92 6.18 25.47 -17.33
CA ASP A 92 5.51 24.49 -16.46
C ASP A 92 6.48 23.90 -15.43
N PRO A 93 7.02 24.73 -14.52
CA PRO A 93 8.04 24.27 -13.60
C PRO A 93 7.45 23.34 -12.54
N VAL A 94 8.13 22.23 -12.32
CA VAL A 94 7.94 21.34 -11.18
C VAL A 94 9.07 21.65 -10.19
N GLY A 95 8.76 22.51 -9.23
CA GLY A 95 9.72 22.95 -8.21
C GLY A 95 9.89 21.93 -7.09
N GLN A 96 8.94 21.02 -6.94
CA GLN A 96 9.02 19.92 -5.99
C GLN A 96 8.22 18.72 -6.51
N ALA A 97 8.85 17.55 -6.62
CA ALA A 97 8.15 16.31 -6.98
C ALA A 97 7.98 15.43 -5.73
N LEU A 98 6.77 15.44 -5.13
CA LEU A 98 6.51 14.70 -3.88
C LEU A 98 5.80 13.37 -4.06
N GLY A 99 5.36 13.06 -5.27
CA GLY A 99 4.74 11.78 -5.60
C GLY A 99 4.50 11.73 -7.10
N LEU A 100 4.55 10.52 -7.65
CA LEU A 100 4.41 10.28 -9.08
C LEU A 100 3.56 9.02 -9.30
N GLY A 101 2.72 9.01 -10.32
CA GLY A 101 1.90 7.87 -10.69
C GLY A 101 1.10 8.15 -11.97
N TYR A 102 0.38 7.16 -12.47
CA TYR A 102 -0.59 7.39 -13.55
C TYR A 102 -1.91 7.89 -12.98
N PHE A 103 -2.52 8.85 -13.67
CA PHE A 103 -3.90 9.25 -13.46
C PHE A 103 -4.57 9.39 -14.81
N ASN A 104 -5.59 8.57 -15.06
CA ASN A 104 -6.28 8.49 -16.35
C ASN A 104 -5.37 8.28 -17.58
N GLY A 105 -4.23 7.61 -17.40
CA GLY A 105 -3.25 7.32 -18.45
C GLY A 105 -2.19 8.42 -18.66
N ASP A 106 -2.26 9.53 -17.92
CA ASP A 106 -1.26 10.58 -17.93
C ASP A 106 -0.33 10.45 -16.71
N VAL A 107 0.96 10.72 -16.91
CA VAL A 107 1.93 10.75 -15.80
C VAL A 107 1.64 11.97 -14.96
N THR A 108 1.30 11.77 -13.70
CA THR A 108 0.87 12.81 -12.79
C THR A 108 1.87 12.95 -11.65
N VAL A 109 2.28 14.18 -11.39
CA VAL A 109 3.20 14.53 -10.30
C VAL A 109 2.49 15.45 -9.31
N PHE A 110 2.70 15.20 -8.02
CA PHE A 110 2.30 16.17 -6.99
C PHE A 110 3.37 17.27 -6.87
N ASN A 111 3.00 18.49 -7.30
CA ASN A 111 3.85 19.68 -7.43
C ASN A 111 3.37 20.84 -6.51
N PRO A 112 3.63 20.76 -5.20
CA PRO A 112 3.24 21.80 -4.26
C PRO A 112 3.92 23.16 -4.56
N PRO A 113 3.24 24.30 -4.29
CA PRO A 113 1.86 24.43 -3.79
C PRO A 113 0.79 24.40 -4.89
N LYS A 114 1.15 24.05 -6.15
CA LYS A 114 0.26 24.18 -7.32
C LYS A 114 -0.76 23.03 -7.47
N GLY A 115 -0.62 21.98 -6.67
CA GLY A 115 -1.45 20.78 -6.76
C GLY A 115 -0.79 19.71 -7.63
N TYR A 116 -1.57 19.08 -8.52
CA TYR A 116 -1.12 17.96 -9.33
C TYR A 116 -1.00 18.39 -10.80
N TYR A 117 0.12 18.08 -11.43
CA TYR A 117 0.35 18.34 -12.85
C TYR A 117 0.32 17.03 -13.62
N MET A 118 -0.33 17.03 -14.78
CA MET A 118 -0.49 15.86 -15.65
C MET A 118 0.31 16.05 -16.92
N PHE A 119 1.09 15.05 -17.30
CA PHE A 119 1.98 15.05 -18.45
C PHE A 119 1.63 13.90 -19.39
N ARG A 120 1.59 14.22 -20.69
CA ARG A 120 1.49 13.27 -21.79
C ARG A 120 2.61 13.57 -22.77
N ASP A 121 3.41 12.56 -23.10
CA ASP A 121 4.55 12.70 -24.00
C ASP A 121 5.44 13.89 -23.62
N SER A 122 5.81 13.97 -22.33
CA SER A 122 6.63 15.04 -21.75
C SER A 122 6.02 16.46 -21.78
N THR A 123 4.76 16.62 -22.19
CA THR A 123 4.07 17.91 -22.26
C THR A 123 2.99 17.97 -21.18
N LYS A 124 2.90 19.09 -20.45
CA LYS A 124 1.80 19.28 -19.50
C LYS A 124 0.47 19.40 -20.25
N VAL A 125 -0.48 18.53 -19.92
CA VAL A 125 -1.81 18.45 -20.56
C VAL A 125 -2.95 18.80 -19.61
N GLY A 126 -2.68 18.89 -18.31
CA GLY A 126 -3.71 19.19 -17.32
C GLY A 126 -3.13 19.48 -15.95
N GLU A 127 -4.01 19.92 -15.05
CA GLU A 127 -3.71 20.11 -13.65
C GLU A 127 -4.95 19.93 -12.76
N VAL A 128 -4.73 19.55 -11.50
CA VAL A 128 -5.72 19.58 -10.44
C VAL A 128 -5.20 20.49 -9.35
N THR A 129 -5.83 21.64 -9.19
CA THR A 129 -5.49 22.63 -8.17
C THR A 129 -6.19 22.30 -6.86
N ILE A 130 -5.44 22.35 -5.75
CA ILE A 130 -6.00 22.18 -4.41
C ILE A 130 -6.50 23.55 -3.93
N PRO A 131 -7.79 23.71 -3.60
CA PRO A 131 -8.45 25.03 -3.49
C PRO A 131 -8.25 25.68 -2.12
N TYR A 132 -7.16 25.37 -1.43
CA TYR A 132 -6.84 25.90 -0.10
C TYR A 132 -5.32 25.91 0.11
N SER A 133 -4.82 26.74 1.03
CA SER A 133 -3.39 26.70 1.38
C SER A 133 -3.05 25.44 2.16
N TYR A 134 -1.95 24.81 1.78
CA TYR A 134 -1.49 23.57 2.38
C TYR A 134 0.03 23.57 2.48
N GLN A 135 0.51 22.69 3.33
CA GLN A 135 1.91 22.37 3.50
C GLN A 135 2.12 20.88 3.30
N VAL A 136 3.35 20.52 3.00
CA VAL A 136 3.75 19.17 2.66
C VAL A 136 4.98 18.82 3.46
N PHE A 137 4.92 17.70 4.17
CA PHE A 137 6.02 17.21 4.99
C PHE A 137 6.37 15.74 4.69
N MET A 138 5.66 15.14 3.74
CA MET A 138 5.82 13.73 3.39
C MET A 138 5.87 13.59 1.88
N MET A 139 6.71 12.66 1.43
CA MET A 139 6.60 12.10 0.09
C MET A 139 5.45 11.10 0.07
N TYR A 140 4.84 10.93 -1.10
CA TYR A 140 3.76 9.99 -1.37
C TYR A 140 4.33 8.85 -2.21
N PRO A 141 4.69 7.71 -1.58
CA PRO A 141 5.32 6.57 -2.26
C PRO A 141 4.45 6.00 -3.38
N LYS A 142 3.13 6.15 -3.23
CA LYS A 142 2.11 5.87 -4.22
C LYS A 142 1.19 7.09 -4.29
N LEU A 143 1.08 7.69 -5.47
CA LEU A 143 0.22 8.87 -5.66
C LEU A 143 -1.26 8.49 -5.48
N GLY A 144 -1.68 7.36 -6.06
CA GLY A 144 -2.98 6.72 -5.80
C GLY A 144 -4.21 7.55 -6.19
N MET A 145 -4.07 8.52 -7.10
CA MET A 145 -5.21 9.30 -7.58
C MET A 145 -6.17 8.45 -8.40
N PHE A 146 -7.47 8.65 -8.24
CA PHE A 146 -8.48 7.98 -9.05
C PHE A 146 -9.74 8.84 -9.23
N GLU A 147 -10.53 8.52 -10.25
CA GLU A 147 -11.82 9.17 -10.48
C GLU A 147 -13.00 8.28 -10.09
N SER A 148 -14.08 8.93 -9.66
CA SER A 148 -15.40 8.31 -9.57
C SER A 148 -16.47 9.34 -9.88
N GLY A 149 -17.21 9.12 -10.97
CA GLY A 149 -18.25 10.04 -11.40
C GLY A 149 -17.69 11.43 -11.70
N ASN A 150 -18.24 12.45 -11.05
CA ASN A 150 -17.77 13.84 -11.20
C ASN A 150 -16.65 14.23 -10.24
N LYS A 151 -16.02 13.27 -9.54
CA LYS A 151 -15.01 13.58 -8.51
C LYS A 151 -13.66 12.95 -8.78
N ILE A 152 -12.63 13.64 -8.32
CA ILE A 152 -11.24 13.19 -8.25
C ILE A 152 -10.92 12.91 -6.79
N PHE A 153 -10.26 11.80 -6.50
CA PHE A 153 -9.83 11.41 -5.17
C PHE A 153 -8.30 11.42 -5.11
N TYR A 154 -7.73 12.01 -4.06
CA TYR A 154 -6.28 12.14 -3.89
C TYR A 154 -5.87 12.12 -2.41
N PRO A 155 -4.60 11.79 -2.08
CA PRO A 155 -4.07 11.90 -0.73
C PRO A 155 -4.19 13.34 -0.23
N LYS A 156 -4.82 13.55 0.92
CA LYS A 156 -5.04 14.90 1.44
C LYS A 156 -3.70 15.52 1.90
N PRO A 157 -3.27 16.67 1.37
CA PRO A 157 -2.13 17.39 1.93
C PRO A 157 -2.51 18.03 3.27
N TRP A 158 -1.51 18.34 4.09
CA TRP A 158 -1.77 18.92 5.40
C TRP A 158 -2.20 20.37 5.26
N PRO A 159 -3.29 20.81 5.91
CA PRO A 159 -3.69 22.20 5.85
C PRO A 159 -2.58 23.08 6.46
N GLU A 160 -2.40 24.28 5.91
CA GLU A 160 -1.42 25.25 6.43
C GLU A 160 -1.72 25.63 7.89
N THR A 161 -2.97 25.49 8.33
CA THR A 161 -3.40 25.75 9.71
C THR A 161 -2.91 24.74 10.73
N LEU A 162 -2.43 23.55 10.30
CA LEU A 162 -1.85 22.56 11.21
C LEU A 162 -0.47 23.06 11.67
N ALA A 163 -0.35 23.47 12.94
CA ALA A 163 0.93 23.91 13.46
C ALA A 163 1.92 22.75 13.49
N ILE A 164 3.02 22.82 12.73
CA ILE A 164 4.05 21.79 12.77
C ILE A 164 4.93 22.01 14.01
N ASN A 165 4.59 21.30 15.09
CA ASN A 165 5.49 21.10 16.22
C ASN A 165 5.53 19.63 16.61
N MET A 166 6.56 18.91 16.14
CA MET A 166 6.73 17.47 16.37
C MET A 166 7.06 17.11 17.82
N GLU A 167 7.32 18.11 18.67
CA GLU A 167 7.54 17.91 20.10
C GLU A 167 6.23 18.02 20.91
N GLU A 168 5.11 18.35 20.26
CA GLU A 168 3.81 18.49 20.91
C GLU A 168 2.84 17.36 20.52
N GLY A 169 2.22 16.72 21.51
CA GLY A 169 1.22 15.68 21.25
C GLY A 169 -0.03 16.20 20.52
N GLU A 170 -0.39 17.47 20.69
CA GLU A 170 -1.52 18.08 19.99
C GLU A 170 -1.36 18.00 18.46
N PHE A 171 -0.14 18.21 17.95
CA PHE A 171 0.17 18.05 16.53
C PHE A 171 -0.17 16.63 16.02
N TYR A 172 0.28 15.60 16.73
CA TYR A 172 -0.02 14.21 16.35
C TYR A 172 -1.50 13.89 16.45
N ARG A 173 -2.17 14.36 17.52
CA ARG A 173 -3.61 14.18 17.70
C ARG A 173 -4.38 14.78 16.53
N GLU A 174 -4.06 16.01 16.13
CA GLU A 174 -4.70 16.65 14.97
C GLU A 174 -4.38 15.91 13.67
N LEU A 175 -3.11 15.53 13.47
CA LEU A 175 -2.66 14.77 12.31
C LEU A 175 -3.41 13.45 12.12
N TYR A 176 -3.60 12.67 13.19
CA TYR A 176 -4.35 11.40 13.14
C TYR A 176 -5.84 11.61 12.86
N ASN A 177 -6.39 12.77 13.21
CA ASN A 177 -7.79 13.12 12.94
C ASN A 177 -8.03 13.68 11.53
N LEU A 178 -6.99 13.98 10.74
CA LEU A 178 -7.15 14.47 9.39
C LEU A 178 -7.71 13.37 8.45
N PRO A 179 -8.52 13.73 7.44
CA PRO A 179 -8.81 12.82 6.35
C PRO A 179 -7.51 12.38 5.66
N ILE A 180 -7.44 11.09 5.33
CA ILE A 180 -6.33 10.49 4.59
C ILE A 180 -6.50 10.74 3.09
N ILE A 181 -7.73 10.59 2.58
CA ILE A 181 -8.11 10.85 1.19
C ILE A 181 -9.15 11.95 1.18
N GLU A 182 -8.98 12.88 0.24
CA GLU A 182 -9.95 13.91 -0.08
C GLU A 182 -10.55 13.66 -1.46
N SER A 183 -11.82 14.00 -1.62
CA SER A 183 -12.49 14.08 -2.91
C SER A 183 -12.66 15.54 -3.31
N GLN A 184 -12.56 15.83 -4.61
CA GLN A 184 -12.79 17.15 -5.19
C GLN A 184 -13.78 17.04 -6.36
N ASP A 185 -14.82 17.87 -6.35
CA ASP A 185 -15.77 17.94 -7.47
C ASP A 185 -15.16 18.68 -8.67
N LYS A 186 -15.20 18.06 -9.85
CA LYS A 186 -14.58 18.57 -11.08
C LYS A 186 -15.22 19.84 -11.63
N THR A 187 -16.45 20.15 -11.23
CA THR A 187 -17.22 21.31 -11.74
C THR A 187 -17.08 22.52 -10.83
N THR A 188 -17.19 22.29 -9.52
CA THR A 188 -17.21 23.35 -8.51
C THR A 188 -15.86 23.59 -7.87
N GLY A 189 -14.98 22.57 -7.85
CA GLY A 189 -13.73 22.58 -7.11
C GLY A 189 -13.91 22.31 -5.62
N ASP A 190 -15.13 22.12 -5.12
CA ASP A 190 -15.41 21.86 -3.69
C ASP A 190 -14.78 20.54 -3.24
N THR A 191 -14.22 20.53 -2.03
CA THR A 191 -13.58 19.35 -1.46
C THR A 191 -14.34 18.76 -0.27
N LEU A 192 -14.19 17.44 -0.10
CA LEU A 192 -14.74 16.68 1.02
C LEU A 192 -13.76 15.60 1.45
N GLY A 193 -13.45 15.52 2.76
CA GLY A 193 -12.72 14.40 3.32
C GLY A 193 -13.48 13.09 3.12
N ALA A 194 -12.94 12.23 2.25
CA ALA A 194 -13.62 11.03 1.76
C ALA A 194 -13.27 9.77 2.56
N LEU A 195 -12.08 9.74 3.16
CA LEU A 195 -11.57 8.64 3.97
C LEU A 195 -10.85 9.18 5.21
N ARG A 196 -11.14 8.61 6.38
CA ARG A 196 -10.45 8.88 7.64
C ARG A 196 -9.99 7.57 8.25
N LEU A 197 -9.07 7.63 9.21
CA LEU A 197 -8.83 6.50 10.10
C LEU A 197 -10.13 6.14 10.84
N PRO A 198 -10.38 4.86 11.11
CA PRO A 198 -11.55 4.46 11.89
C PRO A 198 -11.32 4.80 13.36
N GLU A 199 -12.39 5.06 14.11
CA GLU A 199 -12.32 5.33 15.56
C GLU A 199 -11.66 4.18 16.34
N THR A 200 -11.70 2.96 15.80
CA THR A 200 -11.06 1.77 16.35
C THR A 200 -9.54 1.69 16.12
N SER A 201 -8.98 2.59 15.31
CA SER A 201 -7.53 2.63 15.10
C SER A 201 -6.81 3.03 16.39
N VAL A 202 -5.69 2.36 16.67
CA VAL A 202 -4.84 2.70 17.84
C VAL A 202 -4.26 4.10 17.74
N LEU A 203 -4.15 4.65 16.53
CA LEU A 203 -3.73 6.02 16.26
C LEU A 203 -4.71 7.07 16.81
N MET A 204 -5.96 6.70 17.03
CA MET A 204 -6.97 7.60 17.60
C MET A 204 -6.86 7.69 19.13
N GLY A 205 -5.93 6.97 19.75
CA GLY A 205 -5.68 6.98 21.19
C GLY A 205 -4.87 8.18 21.69
N ASP A 206 -4.48 8.12 22.97
CA ASP A 206 -3.71 9.18 23.65
C ASP A 206 -2.18 8.94 23.58
N GLN A 207 -1.68 8.43 22.46
CA GLN A 207 -0.25 8.17 22.24
C GLN A 207 0.23 8.69 20.89
N VAL A 208 1.53 9.00 20.81
CA VAL A 208 2.25 9.28 19.57
C VAL A 208 2.77 7.96 18.99
N HIS A 209 2.44 7.71 17.74
CA HIS A 209 2.86 6.53 16.97
C HIS A 209 3.77 6.86 15.78
N GLY A 210 4.05 8.14 15.52
CA GLY A 210 4.83 8.62 14.38
C GLY A 210 3.95 9.15 13.23
N PHE A 211 4.54 9.28 12.04
CA PHE A 211 3.87 9.85 10.87
C PHE A 211 3.02 8.83 10.12
N PRO A 212 1.69 9.03 10.00
CA PRO A 212 0.77 8.10 9.35
C PRO A 212 0.92 8.22 7.83
N ILE A 213 1.94 7.55 7.27
CA ILE A 213 2.16 7.50 5.82
C ILE A 213 1.19 6.45 5.25
N PRO A 214 0.17 6.86 4.48
CA PRO A 214 -0.87 5.95 4.05
C PRO A 214 -0.41 5.13 2.84
N VAL A 215 -0.87 3.88 2.81
CA VAL A 215 -0.78 2.98 1.67
C VAL A 215 -2.17 2.46 1.41
N TYR A 216 -2.66 2.64 0.19
CA TYR A 216 -4.00 2.18 -0.14
C TYR A 216 -4.12 1.63 -1.54
N THR A 217 -5.13 0.78 -1.70
CA THR A 217 -5.51 0.16 -2.97
C THR A 217 -7.02 0.11 -3.06
N LEU A 218 -7.55 0.57 -4.20
CA LEU A 218 -8.95 0.46 -4.55
C LEU A 218 -9.13 -0.82 -5.39
N ASP A 219 -9.90 -1.77 -4.89
CA ASP A 219 -10.37 -2.95 -5.63
C ASP A 219 -11.88 -2.83 -5.78
N GLN A 220 -12.32 -2.43 -6.99
CA GLN A 220 -13.73 -2.16 -7.29
C GLN A 220 -14.33 -1.11 -6.32
N GLU A 221 -15.25 -1.52 -5.45
CA GLU A 221 -15.91 -0.68 -4.45
C GLU A 221 -15.27 -0.78 -3.06
N LYS A 222 -14.20 -1.58 -2.92
CA LYS A 222 -13.46 -1.73 -1.66
C LYS A 222 -12.18 -0.93 -1.68
N LEU A 223 -11.97 -0.13 -0.64
CA LEU A 223 -10.70 0.54 -0.40
C LEU A 223 -9.99 -0.12 0.78
N LEU A 224 -8.78 -0.60 0.54
CA LEU A 224 -7.91 -1.16 1.56
C LEU A 224 -6.89 -0.10 1.96
N LEU A 225 -6.83 0.26 3.24
CA LEU A 225 -5.94 1.28 3.76
C LEU A 225 -5.03 0.68 4.83
N SER A 226 -3.74 0.92 4.75
CA SER A 226 -2.79 0.71 5.83
C SER A 226 -1.97 1.96 6.08
N MET A 227 -1.29 2.01 7.23
CA MET A 227 -0.24 2.98 7.52
C MET A 227 1.09 2.23 7.51
N TRP A 228 2.16 2.90 7.09
CA TRP A 228 3.48 2.29 6.98
C TRP A 228 3.93 1.49 8.19
N PHE A 229 3.52 1.83 9.40
CA PHE A 229 4.15 1.28 10.59
C PHE A 229 3.26 0.32 11.39
N GLU A 230 2.11 -0.07 10.86
CA GLU A 230 1.19 -0.98 11.52
C GLU A 230 1.05 -2.30 10.74
N PRO A 231 1.11 -3.47 11.39
CA PRO A 231 0.88 -4.76 10.75
C PRO A 231 -0.63 -5.04 10.61
N ARG A 232 -1.36 -4.12 9.99
CA ARG A 232 -2.82 -4.19 9.76
C ARG A 232 -3.24 -3.38 8.56
N PHE A 233 -4.43 -3.68 8.05
CA PHE A 233 -5.13 -2.79 7.14
C PHE A 233 -6.61 -2.72 7.50
N TYR A 234 -7.21 -1.61 7.10
CA TYR A 234 -8.61 -1.29 7.30
C TYR A 234 -9.32 -1.46 5.96
N VAL A 235 -10.47 -2.14 5.99
CA VAL A 235 -11.32 -2.37 4.82
C VAL A 235 -12.46 -1.37 4.85
N TYR A 236 -12.68 -0.68 3.74
CA TYR A 236 -13.79 0.25 3.56
C TYR A 236 -14.61 -0.13 2.34
N SER A 237 -15.93 0.06 2.43
CA SER A 237 -16.83 0.03 1.29
C SER A 237 -17.17 1.43 0.84
N LYS A 238 -17.25 1.62 -0.47
CA LYS A 238 -17.61 2.89 -1.08
C LYS A 238 -19.12 3.09 -1.05
N GLU A 239 -19.55 4.18 -0.44
CA GLU A 239 -20.95 4.62 -0.42
C GLU A 239 -21.05 6.05 -0.93
N GLY A 240 -21.47 6.20 -2.19
CA GLY A 240 -21.45 7.49 -2.88
C GLY A 240 -20.04 8.06 -2.99
N ASP A 241 -19.80 9.20 -2.36
CA ASP A 241 -18.52 9.93 -2.36
C ASP A 241 -17.67 9.66 -1.11
N GLN A 242 -18.07 8.72 -0.26
CA GLN A 242 -17.38 8.39 0.98
C GLN A 242 -16.99 6.91 1.03
N PHE A 243 -16.04 6.61 1.90
CA PHE A 243 -15.60 5.25 2.21
C PHE A 243 -15.97 4.93 3.66
N LEU A 244 -16.89 3.99 3.86
CA LEU A 244 -17.35 3.58 5.17
C LEU A 244 -16.55 2.39 5.68
N TYR A 245 -16.08 2.48 6.91
CA TYR A 245 -15.29 1.44 7.55
C TYR A 245 -16.12 0.16 7.75
N GLU A 246 -15.58 -0.98 7.32
CA GLU A 246 -16.18 -2.29 7.52
C GLU A 246 -15.51 -3.04 8.69
N LYS A 247 -14.18 -3.22 8.59
CA LYS A 247 -13.41 -4.03 9.54
C LYS A 247 -11.92 -3.70 9.49
N THR A 248 -11.24 -4.06 10.57
CA THR A 248 -9.77 -4.11 10.64
C THR A 248 -9.33 -5.55 10.41
N VAL A 249 -8.31 -5.73 9.59
CA VAL A 249 -7.62 -7.00 9.38
C VAL A 249 -6.24 -6.87 10.01
N GLU A 250 -6.06 -7.56 11.14
CA GLU A 250 -4.74 -7.72 11.76
C GLU A 250 -3.94 -8.75 10.96
N ILE A 251 -2.64 -8.48 10.78
CA ILE A 251 -1.73 -9.39 10.09
C ILE A 251 -0.82 -10.04 11.12
N ASP A 252 -0.85 -11.36 11.16
CA ASP A 252 0.08 -12.12 11.98
C ASP A 252 1.45 -12.16 11.28
N ILE A 253 2.34 -11.24 11.68
CA ILE A 253 3.72 -11.13 11.20
C ILE A 253 4.65 -11.45 12.37
N PRO A 254 5.21 -12.68 12.42
CA PRO A 254 6.24 -13.02 13.39
C PRO A 254 7.44 -12.07 13.32
N ASP A 255 7.94 -11.67 14.49
CA ASP A 255 9.10 -10.80 14.66
C ASP A 255 8.94 -9.37 14.09
N TRP A 256 7.71 -8.86 13.99
CA TRP A 256 7.48 -7.48 13.59
C TRP A 256 8.07 -6.48 14.60
N VAL A 257 8.96 -5.60 14.13
CA VAL A 257 9.58 -4.56 14.95
C VAL A 257 8.70 -3.30 14.93
N SER A 258 7.77 -3.18 15.89
CA SER A 258 6.89 -2.00 16.01
C SER A 258 7.63 -0.74 16.45
N TYR A 259 7.04 0.44 16.18
CA TYR A 259 7.33 1.63 16.98
C TYR A 259 7.00 1.38 18.45
N THR A 260 7.77 2.01 19.35
CA THR A 260 7.37 2.18 20.75
C THR A 260 6.59 3.47 20.83
N PRO A 261 5.25 3.43 21.01
CA PRO A 261 4.48 4.65 21.17
C PRO A 261 4.82 5.33 22.51
N VAL A 262 4.69 6.65 22.56
CA VAL A 262 4.87 7.45 23.78
C VAL A 262 3.59 8.21 24.10
N PRO A 263 3.28 8.52 25.38
CA PRO A 263 2.16 9.40 25.72
C PRO A 263 2.22 10.75 24.99
N LEU A 264 1.06 11.35 24.69
CA LEU A 264 1.00 12.66 23.99
C LEU A 264 1.72 13.79 24.73
N ASP A 265 1.77 13.76 26.07
CA ASP A 265 2.50 14.73 26.90
C ASP A 265 4.02 14.49 26.93
N LYS A 266 4.51 13.52 26.14
CA LYS A 266 5.92 13.14 25.98
C LYS A 266 6.32 12.98 24.51
N ALA A 267 5.65 13.70 23.61
CA ALA A 267 5.85 13.57 22.17
C ALA A 267 7.31 13.79 21.74
N GLU A 268 8.06 14.66 22.43
CA GLU A 268 9.48 14.91 22.22
C GLU A 268 10.37 13.67 22.39
N GLN A 269 9.91 12.66 23.14
CA GLN A 269 10.65 11.42 23.37
C GLN A 269 10.47 10.41 22.24
N PHE A 270 9.47 10.57 21.37
CA PHE A 270 9.10 9.55 20.39
C PHE A 270 10.27 9.15 19.47
N PHE A 271 10.95 10.13 18.87
CA PHE A 271 12.08 9.84 17.98
C PHE A 271 13.30 9.32 18.74
N VAL A 272 13.52 9.78 19.98
CA VAL A 272 14.63 9.33 20.84
C VAL A 272 14.49 7.85 21.20
N GLU A 273 13.27 7.40 21.48
CA GLU A 273 12.99 5.99 21.79
C GLU A 273 13.14 5.09 20.56
N ASN A 274 12.75 5.60 19.38
CA ASN A 274 12.68 4.79 18.17
C ASN A 274 13.94 4.85 17.30
N GLN A 275 14.87 5.79 17.54
CA GLN A 275 16.13 5.89 16.80
C GLN A 275 17.11 4.73 17.01
N LYS A 276 16.80 3.72 17.84
CA LYS A 276 17.68 2.59 18.12
C LYS A 276 17.36 1.36 17.28
N LYS A 277 16.17 1.32 16.69
CA LYS A 277 15.66 0.24 15.85
C LYS A 277 15.34 0.76 14.46
N ARG A 278 15.08 -0.16 13.54
CA ARG A 278 14.42 0.11 12.27
C ARG A 278 13.06 -0.57 12.36
N THR A 279 11.99 0.19 12.34
CA THR A 279 10.66 -0.42 12.46
C THR A 279 10.28 -1.13 11.18
N GLY A 280 9.43 -2.15 11.30
CA GLY A 280 8.78 -2.78 10.16
C GLY A 280 7.98 -1.77 9.36
N LYS A 281 7.90 -2.00 8.05
CA LYS A 281 7.15 -1.15 7.13
C LYS A 281 6.19 -1.95 6.27
N PHE A 282 4.92 -1.59 6.34
CA PHE A 282 3.87 -1.96 5.44
C PHE A 282 3.95 -1.08 4.19
N THR A 283 4.34 -1.64 3.04
CA THR A 283 4.68 -0.84 1.86
C THR A 283 3.61 -0.86 0.79
N ASN A 284 2.83 -1.95 0.65
CA ASN A 284 1.80 -2.04 -0.38
C ASN A 284 0.69 -3.05 -0.05
N ILE A 285 -0.48 -2.88 -0.68
CA ILE A 285 -1.54 -3.90 -0.78
C ILE A 285 -1.79 -4.13 -2.26
N LEU A 286 -1.46 -5.31 -2.76
CA LEU A 286 -1.63 -5.66 -4.16
C LEU A 286 -2.83 -6.61 -4.32
N VAL A 287 -3.47 -6.55 -5.49
CA VAL A 287 -4.55 -7.47 -5.88
C VAL A 287 -4.06 -8.29 -7.05
N SER A 288 -3.99 -9.61 -6.89
CA SER A 288 -3.61 -10.54 -7.97
C SER A 288 -4.58 -11.72 -7.96
N GLY A 289 -5.42 -11.78 -9.00
CA GLY A 289 -6.50 -12.76 -9.09
C GLY A 289 -7.42 -12.75 -7.86
N ASP A 290 -7.51 -13.90 -7.20
CA ASP A 290 -8.36 -14.12 -6.02
C ASP A 290 -7.68 -13.74 -4.69
N TYR A 291 -6.49 -13.13 -4.74
CA TYR A 291 -5.68 -12.85 -3.55
C TYR A 291 -5.45 -11.35 -3.35
N TYR A 292 -5.47 -10.96 -2.07
CA TYR A 292 -4.83 -9.73 -1.62
C TYR A 292 -3.44 -10.06 -1.06
N ILE A 293 -2.47 -9.22 -1.39
CA ILE A 293 -1.06 -9.42 -1.03
C ILE A 293 -0.59 -8.18 -0.27
N ALA A 294 -0.45 -8.31 1.04
CA ALA A 294 0.16 -7.29 1.87
C ALA A 294 1.68 -7.41 1.77
N VAL A 295 2.34 -6.34 1.31
CA VAL A 295 3.79 -6.29 1.12
C VAL A 295 4.42 -5.52 2.27
N TYR A 296 5.44 -6.08 2.89
CA TYR A 296 6.08 -5.47 4.04
C TYR A 296 7.54 -5.88 4.23
N ASN A 297 8.26 -5.16 5.09
CA ASN A 297 9.49 -5.62 5.74
C ASN A 297 9.27 -5.61 7.27
N ARG A 298 10.02 -6.45 8.00
CA ARG A 298 9.75 -6.70 9.42
C ARG A 298 10.45 -5.70 10.33
N GLY A 299 11.47 -5.02 9.80
CA GLY A 299 12.33 -4.13 10.55
C GLY A 299 13.51 -4.87 11.17
N LEU A 300 14.36 -4.11 11.84
CA LEU A 300 15.54 -4.58 12.55
C LEU A 300 15.48 -4.11 14.00
N ASP A 301 15.65 -5.05 14.94
CA ASP A 301 15.75 -4.72 16.34
C ASP A 301 17.05 -3.95 16.66
N GLU A 302 17.18 -3.48 17.90
CA GLU A 302 18.34 -2.69 18.33
C GLU A 302 19.66 -3.46 18.18
N GLN A 303 19.69 -4.76 18.48
CA GLN A 303 20.91 -5.55 18.35
C GLN A 303 21.30 -5.70 16.88
N GLN A 304 20.34 -5.99 16.00
CA GLN A 304 20.57 -6.11 14.56
C GLN A 304 21.05 -4.79 13.93
N VAL A 305 20.52 -3.66 14.40
CA VAL A 305 20.97 -2.31 14.01
C VAL A 305 22.41 -2.04 14.50
N ILE A 306 22.73 -2.40 15.74
CA ILE A 306 24.09 -2.29 16.29
C ILE A 306 25.07 -3.15 15.47
N ASP A 307 24.69 -4.38 15.14
CA ASP A 307 25.51 -5.31 14.38
C ASP A 307 25.81 -4.83 12.95
N LEU A 308 24.97 -3.97 12.37
CA LEU A 308 25.25 -3.33 11.08
C LEU A 308 26.33 -2.25 11.21
N GLY A 309 26.30 -1.49 12.30
CA GLY A 309 27.19 -0.35 12.55
C GLY A 309 27.03 0.81 11.54
N PRO A 310 27.43 2.05 11.90
CA PRO A 310 27.60 3.11 10.92
C PRO A 310 28.74 2.73 9.94
N PRO A 311 28.62 2.96 8.61
CA PRO A 311 27.61 3.72 7.86
C PRO A 311 26.50 2.86 7.23
N THR A 312 26.46 1.55 7.50
CA THR A 312 25.64 0.60 6.71
C THR A 312 24.19 0.49 7.19
N ARG A 313 23.87 1.19 8.27
CA ARG A 313 22.58 1.20 8.97
C ARG A 313 21.36 1.47 8.07
N ASP A 314 21.52 2.28 7.04
CA ASP A 314 20.42 2.69 6.14
C ASP A 314 20.63 2.27 4.67
N GLY A 315 21.71 1.53 4.38
CA GLY A 315 22.10 1.15 3.03
C GLY A 315 21.69 -0.26 2.62
N LEU A 316 22.36 -0.77 1.57
CA LEU A 316 22.14 -2.11 1.02
C LEU A 316 22.30 -3.23 2.07
N ALA A 317 23.20 -3.08 3.04
CA ALA A 317 23.39 -4.08 4.09
C ALA A 317 22.15 -4.22 4.99
N ALA A 318 21.50 -3.11 5.33
CA ALA A 318 20.25 -3.13 6.09
C ALA A 318 19.14 -3.79 5.28
N ARG A 319 19.00 -3.44 3.98
CA ARG A 319 18.03 -4.08 3.08
C ARG A 319 18.26 -5.58 2.91
N LYS A 320 19.52 -6.02 2.92
CA LYS A 320 19.86 -7.45 2.86
C LYS A 320 19.42 -8.21 4.11
N LYS A 321 19.46 -7.57 5.30
CA LYS A 321 18.98 -8.14 6.56
C LYS A 321 17.46 -8.03 6.74
N ASP A 322 16.84 -7.04 6.11
CA ASP A 322 15.41 -6.73 6.20
C ASP A 322 14.76 -6.72 4.80
N PRO A 323 14.67 -7.88 4.12
CA PRO A 323 14.09 -7.97 2.78
C PRO A 323 12.55 -7.81 2.83
N ASN A 324 11.94 -7.68 1.65
CA ASN A 324 10.49 -7.65 1.54
C ASN A 324 9.88 -9.06 1.63
N TYR A 325 8.71 -9.13 2.25
CA TYR A 325 7.87 -10.31 2.39
C TYR A 325 6.43 -9.97 1.99
N ALA A 326 5.66 -11.02 1.74
CA ALA A 326 4.22 -10.96 1.52
C ALA A 326 3.45 -11.74 2.58
N ALA A 327 2.32 -11.19 3.00
CA ALA A 327 1.22 -11.93 3.61
C ALA A 327 0.08 -12.04 2.59
N ILE A 328 -0.47 -13.23 2.46
CA ILE A 328 -1.45 -13.59 1.43
C ILE A 328 -2.81 -13.76 2.09
N PHE A 329 -3.84 -13.16 1.50
CA PHE A 329 -5.21 -13.22 1.96
C PHE A 329 -6.13 -13.66 0.84
N ASP A 330 -7.19 -14.41 1.18
CA ASP A 330 -8.31 -14.63 0.26
C ASP A 330 -9.21 -13.37 0.12
N LYS A 331 -10.24 -13.45 -0.74
CA LYS A 331 -11.20 -12.35 -0.95
C LYS A 331 -12.04 -11.99 0.27
N ASP A 332 -12.12 -12.87 1.27
CA ASP A 332 -12.80 -12.63 2.54
C ASP A 332 -11.87 -12.04 3.61
N PHE A 333 -10.61 -11.80 3.24
CA PHE A 333 -9.53 -11.27 4.06
C PHE A 333 -9.06 -12.24 5.16
N ASN A 334 -9.20 -13.55 4.96
CA ASN A 334 -8.55 -14.53 5.83
C ASN A 334 -7.09 -14.65 5.43
N GLN A 335 -6.18 -14.53 6.40
CA GLN A 335 -4.75 -14.73 6.16
C GLN A 335 -4.46 -16.20 5.86
N LEU A 336 -3.97 -16.48 4.65
CA LEU A 336 -3.63 -17.81 4.17
C LEU A 336 -2.14 -18.13 4.37
N ALA A 337 -1.28 -17.11 4.29
CA ALA A 337 0.16 -17.23 4.50
C ALA A 337 0.76 -15.90 4.97
N THR A 338 1.95 -15.99 5.58
CA THR A 338 2.78 -14.86 6.01
C THR A 338 4.24 -15.18 5.72
N ASN A 339 5.09 -14.16 5.67
CA ASN A 339 6.52 -14.29 5.40
C ASN A 339 6.86 -14.99 4.08
N VAL A 340 6.01 -14.86 3.05
CA VAL A 340 6.34 -15.33 1.70
C VAL A 340 7.43 -14.41 1.13
N PRO A 341 8.67 -14.89 0.90
CA PRO A 341 9.78 -14.00 0.58
C PRO A 341 9.70 -13.50 -0.85
N PHE A 342 9.99 -12.21 -1.06
CA PHE A 342 10.34 -11.71 -2.38
C PHE A 342 11.80 -12.05 -2.72
N PRO A 343 12.21 -12.00 -4.00
CA PRO A 343 13.63 -12.10 -4.36
C PRO A 343 14.45 -11.06 -3.58
N LEU A 344 15.59 -11.47 -3.01
CA LEU A 344 16.42 -10.59 -2.17
C LEU A 344 16.88 -9.31 -2.88
N SER A 345 17.09 -9.39 -4.19
CA SER A 345 17.47 -8.28 -5.05
C SER A 345 16.29 -7.41 -5.49
N SER A 346 15.06 -7.68 -5.05
CA SER A 346 13.91 -6.86 -5.41
C SER A 346 13.86 -5.57 -4.59
N ASN A 347 13.46 -4.49 -5.25
CA ASN A 347 12.93 -3.32 -4.58
C ASN A 347 11.52 -3.60 -4.05
N PHE A 348 10.96 -2.68 -3.28
CA PHE A 348 9.59 -2.87 -2.78
C PHE A 348 8.62 -3.01 -3.96
N PRO A 349 7.83 -4.11 -4.02
CA PRO A 349 6.84 -4.33 -5.07
C PRO A 349 5.79 -3.24 -5.15
N MET A 350 5.52 -2.76 -6.36
CA MET A 350 4.62 -1.63 -6.57
C MET A 350 3.36 -1.96 -7.35
N VAL A 351 3.41 -2.91 -8.28
CA VAL A 351 2.33 -3.09 -9.26
C VAL A 351 2.01 -4.56 -9.55
N VAL A 352 0.80 -4.78 -10.07
CA VAL A 352 0.37 -6.03 -10.68
C VAL A 352 -0.01 -5.72 -12.12
N ASN A 353 0.53 -6.47 -13.08
CA ASN A 353 0.25 -6.25 -14.51
C ASN A 353 -1.08 -6.92 -14.95
N ASN A 354 -1.46 -6.73 -16.21
CA ASN A 354 -2.67 -7.35 -16.79
C ASN A 354 -2.68 -8.89 -16.76
N ASP A 355 -1.50 -9.52 -16.70
CA ASP A 355 -1.35 -10.98 -16.60
C ASP A 355 -1.45 -11.48 -15.15
N GLY A 356 -1.68 -10.59 -14.18
CA GLY A 356 -1.76 -10.90 -12.75
C GLY A 356 -0.40 -11.11 -12.08
N GLU A 357 0.69 -10.78 -12.76
CA GLU A 357 2.05 -10.93 -12.23
C GLU A 357 2.44 -9.70 -11.42
N LEU A 358 3.10 -9.93 -10.27
CA LEU A 358 3.67 -8.85 -9.49
C LEU A 358 4.96 -8.41 -10.19
N VAL A 359 5.11 -7.12 -10.47
CA VAL A 359 6.31 -6.60 -11.11
C VAL A 359 7.13 -5.78 -10.12
N VAL A 360 8.44 -6.04 -10.08
CA VAL A 360 9.37 -5.42 -9.12
C VAL A 360 10.65 -5.00 -9.81
N SER A 361 11.22 -3.85 -9.43
CA SER A 361 12.57 -3.47 -9.87
C SER A 361 13.62 -4.32 -9.19
N LYS A 362 14.63 -4.76 -9.94
CA LYS A 362 15.88 -5.30 -9.41
C LYS A 362 16.74 -4.15 -8.88
N VAL A 363 17.38 -4.37 -7.74
CA VAL A 363 18.39 -3.51 -7.14
C VAL A 363 19.74 -4.14 -7.40
N GLY A 364 20.54 -3.56 -8.29
CA GLY A 364 21.84 -4.11 -8.71
C GLY A 364 22.75 -4.40 -7.53
N GLY A 365 22.86 -3.48 -6.57
CA GLY A 365 23.69 -3.65 -5.37
C GLY A 365 23.25 -4.75 -4.39
N LEU A 366 22.08 -5.36 -4.59
CA LEU A 366 21.62 -6.54 -3.83
C LEU A 366 21.73 -7.84 -4.64
N SER A 367 22.16 -7.76 -5.90
CA SER A 367 22.32 -8.91 -6.79
C SER A 367 23.77 -9.36 -6.87
N GLU A 368 23.96 -10.64 -7.21
CA GLU A 368 25.27 -11.20 -7.53
C GLU A 368 25.65 -11.01 -9.00
N THR A 369 24.72 -10.51 -9.83
CA THR A 369 24.97 -10.23 -11.25
C THR A 369 24.87 -8.74 -11.54
N GLU A 370 25.81 -8.24 -12.33
CA GLU A 370 25.72 -6.93 -12.99
C GLU A 370 24.87 -7.08 -14.26
N ASP A 371 24.03 -6.08 -14.54
CA ASP A 371 23.24 -6.02 -15.78
C ASP A 371 23.52 -4.70 -16.49
N ASP A 372 23.47 -4.72 -17.83
CA ASP A 372 23.69 -3.54 -18.68
C ASP A 372 22.44 -2.64 -18.77
N GLY A 373 21.67 -2.51 -17.69
CA GLY A 373 20.45 -1.70 -17.66
C GLY A 373 19.57 -1.96 -16.43
N ILE A 374 18.37 -1.40 -16.43
CA ILE A 374 17.38 -1.67 -15.38
C ILE A 374 16.72 -3.01 -15.67
N VAL A 375 16.56 -3.85 -14.65
CA VAL A 375 15.83 -5.12 -14.75
C VAL A 375 14.55 -5.03 -13.92
N LEU A 376 13.42 -5.38 -14.51
CA LEU A 376 12.16 -5.63 -13.80
C LEU A 376 11.90 -7.14 -13.78
N TYR A 377 11.71 -7.72 -12.60
CA TYR A 377 11.26 -9.11 -12.48
C TYR A 377 9.73 -9.17 -12.55
N LYS A 378 9.21 -10.15 -13.28
CA LYS A 378 7.80 -10.55 -13.24
C LYS A 378 7.69 -11.78 -12.34
N LEU A 379 6.88 -11.66 -11.30
CA LEU A 379 6.72 -12.69 -10.27
C LEU A 379 5.31 -13.26 -10.33
N ARG A 380 5.19 -14.58 -10.22
CA ARG A 380 3.91 -15.26 -10.07
C ARG A 380 3.76 -15.80 -8.66
N LEU A 381 2.57 -15.60 -8.09
CA LEU A 381 2.18 -16.25 -6.84
C LEU A 381 1.74 -17.69 -7.16
N ASN A 382 2.49 -18.65 -6.65
CA ASN A 382 2.20 -20.07 -6.80
C ASN A 382 1.67 -20.66 -5.49
N ILE A 383 0.80 -21.68 -5.62
CA ILE A 383 0.27 -22.47 -4.51
C ILE A 383 0.87 -23.87 -4.64
N ASN A 384 1.62 -24.31 -3.65
CA ASN A 384 2.24 -25.65 -3.62
C ASN A 384 1.63 -26.55 -2.55
#